data_AF-A0A7C3AL17-F1
#
_entry.id   AF-A0A7C3AL17-F1
#
_cell.length_a   1.000
_cell.length_b   1.000
_cell.length_c   1.000
_cell.angle_alpha   90.00
_cell.angle_beta   90.00
_cell.angle_gamma   90.00
#
_symmetry.space_group_name_H-M   'P 1'
#
loop_
_entity.id
_entity.type
_entity.pdbx_description
1 polymer ?
#
loop_
_entity_poly.entity_id
_entity_poly.type
_entity_poly.pdbx_seq_one_letter_code
_entity_poly.pdbx_strand_id
1 'polypeptide(L)'
;MKRISIDPITRLEGHGKIDIFLTDEGEVANAYLQVPELRGFERFCVGRPAEDMPNITNRICGVCPEAHHMASTKALDALFHVDPPPTAKKLREMFYSIFFATDHTTHFYALGGPDFVMGPDAPVAERNILGIIKKVGMEIAGKVLKMRHDGHHLIKMIGGRPVHPNWGLPGGVSRG
;
A
#
# COMPACT_ATOMS: atom_id res chain seq x y z
N MET A 1 -37.55 -2.49 -4.16
CA MET A 1 -36.15 -2.25 -3.75
C MET A 1 -35.22 -1.96 -4.94
N LYS A 2 -34.85 -0.69 -5.14
CA LYS A 2 -33.94 -0.23 -6.19
C LYS A 2 -32.48 -0.37 -5.72
N ARG A 3 -31.56 -0.75 -6.62
CA ARG A 3 -30.12 -0.84 -6.33
C ARG A 3 -29.35 0.25 -7.07
N ILE A 4 -28.46 0.94 -6.37
CA ILE A 4 -27.45 1.85 -6.91
C ILE A 4 -26.08 1.20 -6.67
N SER A 5 -25.22 1.17 -7.68
CA SER A 5 -23.89 0.55 -7.61
C SER A 5 -22.81 1.57 -7.95
N ILE A 6 -21.83 1.71 -7.06
CA ILE A 6 -20.56 2.39 -7.34
C ILE A 6 -19.54 1.29 -7.62
N ASP A 7 -19.34 0.98 -8.90
CA ASP A 7 -18.49 -0.10 -9.36
C ASP A 7 -17.71 0.35 -10.62
N PRO A 8 -16.37 0.51 -10.55
CA PRO A 8 -15.52 0.32 -9.38
C PRO A 8 -15.53 1.54 -8.43
N ILE A 9 -15.14 1.33 -7.17
CA ILE A 9 -14.62 2.43 -6.35
C ILE A 9 -13.31 2.91 -7.02
N THR A 10 -13.09 4.22 -7.08
CA THR A 10 -11.90 4.80 -7.75
C THR A 10 -10.92 5.37 -6.74
N ARG A 11 -9.64 5.50 -7.15
CA ARG A 11 -8.52 5.98 -6.31
C ARG A 11 -8.34 5.18 -5.01
N LEU A 12 -8.47 3.85 -5.09
CA LEU A 12 -8.00 2.91 -4.06
C LEU A 12 -6.92 1.98 -4.62
N GLU A 13 -6.27 1.23 -3.74
CA GLU A 13 -5.51 0.03 -4.10
C GLU A 13 -6.44 -1.19 -4.09
N GLY A 14 -6.34 -2.04 -5.12
CA GLY A 14 -7.15 -3.24 -5.25
C GLY A 14 -8.55 -2.99 -5.83
N HIS A 15 -9.44 -3.96 -5.62
CA HIS A 15 -10.80 -3.96 -6.17
C HIS A 15 -11.83 -3.73 -5.06
N GLY A 16 -12.80 -2.87 -5.31
CA GLY A 16 -13.91 -2.66 -4.41
C GLY A 16 -15.11 -2.07 -5.12
N LYS A 17 -16.30 -2.38 -4.61
CA LYS A 17 -17.56 -1.77 -5.04
C LYS A 17 -18.46 -1.47 -3.84
N ILE A 18 -19.35 -0.50 -4.00
CA ILE A 18 -20.37 -0.17 -3.01
C ILE A 18 -21.75 -0.37 -3.63
N ASP A 19 -22.56 -1.24 -3.02
CA ASP A 19 -23.95 -1.43 -3.37
C ASP A 19 -24.85 -0.75 -2.35
N ILE A 20 -25.74 0.13 -2.80
CA ILE A 20 -26.71 0.86 -1.98
C ILE A 20 -28.11 0.43 -2.41
N PHE A 21 -28.90 -0.05 -1.46
CA PHE A 21 -30.26 -0.52 -1.68
C PHE A 21 -31.26 0.46 -1.08
N LEU A 22 -32.23 0.88 -1.89
CA LEU A 22 -33.25 1.84 -1.50
C LEU A 22 -34.59 1.14 -1.20
N THR A 23 -35.28 1.63 -0.17
CA THR A 23 -36.70 1.39 0.09
C THR A 23 -37.56 1.87 -1.09
N ASP A 24 -38.84 1.53 -1.08
CA ASP A 24 -39.74 1.98 -2.14
C ASP A 24 -40.05 3.48 -2.02
N GLU A 25 -39.88 4.07 -0.83
CA GLU A 25 -39.94 5.52 -0.56
C GLU A 25 -38.69 6.29 -1.01
N GLY A 26 -37.62 5.58 -1.41
CA GLY A 26 -36.36 6.17 -1.88
C GLY A 26 -35.29 6.36 -0.81
N GLU A 27 -35.58 6.03 0.45
CA GLU A 27 -34.61 6.07 1.56
C GLU A 27 -33.61 4.91 1.49
N VAL A 28 -32.38 5.13 1.98
CA VAL A 28 -31.36 4.07 2.04
C VAL A 28 -31.75 3.03 3.08
N ALA A 29 -32.01 1.80 2.64
CA ALA A 29 -32.25 0.67 3.53
C ALA A 29 -30.94 0.00 3.98
N ASN A 30 -30.01 -0.20 3.04
CA ASN A 30 -28.72 -0.85 3.31
C ASN A 30 -27.64 -0.34 2.35
N ALA A 31 -26.38 -0.39 2.81
CA ALA A 31 -25.20 -0.17 1.97
C ALA A 31 -24.13 -1.22 2.31
N TYR A 32 -23.47 -1.76 1.28
CA TYR A 32 -22.46 -2.80 1.43
C TYR A 32 -21.19 -2.45 0.66
N LEU A 33 -20.05 -2.44 1.36
CA LEU A 33 -18.72 -2.48 0.75
C LEU A 33 -18.38 -3.94 0.41
N GLN A 34 -18.04 -4.21 -0.84
CA GLN A 34 -17.65 -5.53 -1.31
C GLN A 34 -16.26 -5.46 -1.93
N VAL A 35 -15.40 -6.42 -1.58
CA VAL A 35 -14.04 -6.59 -2.13
C VAL A 35 -14.04 -7.87 -2.95
N PRO A 36 -14.24 -7.81 -4.28
CA PRO A 36 -14.44 -8.99 -5.12
C PRO A 36 -13.11 -9.62 -5.58
N GLU A 37 -12.13 -9.74 -4.68
CA GLU A 37 -10.80 -10.27 -5.01
C GLU A 37 -10.35 -11.33 -4.00
N LEU A 38 -9.81 -12.44 -4.50
CA LEU A 38 -9.18 -13.49 -3.70
C LEU A 38 -8.01 -14.11 -4.46
N ARG A 39 -6.83 -14.16 -3.83
CA ARG A 39 -5.62 -14.81 -4.39
C ARG A 39 -5.16 -16.06 -3.64
N GLY A 40 -5.63 -16.28 -2.41
CA GLY A 40 -5.40 -17.53 -1.67
C GLY A 40 -3.96 -17.75 -1.17
N PHE A 41 -3.22 -16.68 -0.85
CA PHE A 41 -1.83 -16.75 -0.34
C PHE A 41 -1.65 -17.73 0.81
N GLU A 42 -2.56 -17.69 1.79
CA GLU A 42 -2.50 -18.56 2.96
C GLU A 42 -2.49 -20.05 2.59
N ARG A 43 -3.22 -20.43 1.53
CA ARG A 43 -3.31 -21.83 1.11
C ARG A 43 -2.12 -22.27 0.27
N PHE A 44 -1.69 -21.46 -0.70
CA PHE A 44 -0.58 -21.87 -1.58
C PHE A 44 0.79 -21.74 -0.93
N CYS A 45 0.89 -21.07 0.22
CA CYS A 45 2.11 -21.04 1.03
C CYS A 45 2.33 -22.35 1.80
N VAL A 46 1.29 -23.17 2.02
CA VAL A 46 1.43 -24.46 2.70
C VAL A 46 2.36 -25.39 1.91
N GLY A 47 3.34 -25.97 2.61
CA GLY A 47 4.33 -26.88 2.02
C GLY A 47 5.53 -26.20 1.35
N ARG A 48 5.60 -24.86 1.37
CA ARG A 48 6.77 -24.12 0.89
C ARG A 48 7.81 -23.96 2.01
N PRO A 49 9.10 -23.80 1.66
CA PRO A 49 10.11 -23.32 2.59
C PRO A 49 9.66 -22.01 3.25
N ALA A 50 9.81 -21.91 4.57
CA ALA A 50 9.37 -20.73 5.30
C ALA A 50 10.20 -19.50 4.90
N GLU A 51 11.48 -19.71 4.58
CA GLU A 51 12.45 -18.72 4.16
C GLU A 51 12.07 -18.02 2.84
N ASP A 52 11.18 -18.62 2.04
CA ASP A 52 10.64 -18.00 0.83
C ASP A 52 9.57 -16.94 1.15
N MET A 53 8.97 -16.98 2.35
CA MET A 53 7.81 -16.15 2.68
C MET A 53 8.05 -14.64 2.47
N PRO A 54 9.17 -14.03 2.87
CA PRO A 54 9.42 -12.60 2.63
C PRO A 54 9.42 -12.22 1.15
N ASN A 55 9.72 -13.15 0.24
CA ASN A 55 9.66 -12.94 -1.20
C ASN A 55 8.30 -13.28 -1.80
N ILE A 56 7.51 -14.15 -1.16
CA ILE A 56 6.18 -14.50 -1.64
C ILE A 56 5.17 -13.47 -1.17
N THR A 57 5.07 -13.23 0.13
CA THR A 57 4.02 -12.39 0.74
C THR A 57 4.11 -10.93 0.32
N ASN A 58 5.29 -10.42 -0.01
CA ASN A 58 5.41 -9.07 -0.54
C ASN A 58 4.84 -8.91 -1.96
N ARG A 59 4.27 -9.96 -2.57
CA ARG A 59 3.44 -9.88 -3.79
C ARG A 59 1.94 -9.82 -3.47
N ILE A 60 1.55 -9.79 -2.19
CA ILE A 60 0.16 -9.53 -1.78
C ILE A 60 -0.26 -8.12 -2.18
N CYS A 61 0.62 -7.14 -2.14
CA CYS A 61 0.27 -5.77 -2.53
C CYS A 61 1.44 -5.11 -3.25
N GLY A 62 1.15 -4.30 -4.27
CA GLY A 62 2.15 -3.47 -4.95
C GLY A 62 2.48 -2.17 -4.23
N VAL A 63 1.64 -1.77 -3.27
CA VAL A 63 1.77 -0.51 -2.51
C VAL A 63 2.47 -0.73 -1.17
N CYS A 64 2.18 -1.82 -0.46
CA CYS A 64 2.83 -2.16 0.83
C CYS A 64 3.72 -3.43 0.82
N PRO A 65 4.51 -3.71 -0.24
CA PRO A 65 5.34 -4.91 -0.26
C PRO A 65 6.45 -4.89 0.81
N GLU A 66 6.94 -3.72 1.20
CA GLU A 66 7.92 -3.56 2.29
C GLU A 66 7.35 -4.03 3.62
N ALA A 67 6.08 -3.73 3.91
CA ALA A 67 5.42 -4.16 5.12
C ALA A 67 5.26 -5.68 5.18
N HIS A 68 4.79 -6.30 4.10
CA HIS A 68 4.67 -7.76 4.01
C HIS A 68 6.03 -8.47 4.12
N HIS A 69 7.06 -7.92 3.46
CA HIS A 69 8.42 -8.43 3.55
C HIS A 69 8.93 -8.40 4.99
N MET A 70 8.74 -7.27 5.68
CA MET A 70 9.16 -7.12 7.07
C MET A 70 8.37 -8.00 8.04
N ALA A 71 7.05 -8.10 7.86
CA ALA A 71 6.20 -8.98 8.66
C ALA A 71 6.65 -10.45 8.55
N SER A 72 6.88 -10.92 7.32
CA SER A 72 7.35 -12.29 7.08
C SER A 72 8.75 -12.52 7.63
N THR A 73 9.64 -11.54 7.49
CA THR A 73 10.99 -11.61 8.06
C THR A 73 10.95 -11.76 9.57
N LYS A 74 10.09 -10.99 10.27
CA LYS A 74 9.90 -11.09 11.73
C LYS A 74 9.26 -12.42 12.13
N ALA A 75 8.35 -12.96 11.32
CA ALA A 75 7.78 -14.28 11.54
C ALA A 75 8.87 -15.38 11.46
N LEU A 76 9.85 -15.22 10.56
CA LEU A 76 10.98 -16.14 10.48
C LEU A 76 11.93 -16.02 11.68
N ASP A 77 12.19 -14.81 12.18
CA ASP A 77 12.97 -14.68 13.41
C ASP A 77 12.35 -15.47 14.57
N ALA A 78 11.02 -15.39 14.70
CA ALA A 78 10.26 -16.14 15.69
C ALA A 78 10.30 -17.66 15.45
N LEU A 79 10.13 -18.09 14.19
CA LEU A 79 10.16 -19.51 13.80
C LEU A 79 11.51 -20.16 14.10
N PHE A 80 12.61 -19.46 13.83
CA PHE A 80 13.97 -19.97 14.03
C PHE A 80 14.53 -19.64 15.41
N HIS A 81 13.76 -18.99 16.29
CA HIS A 81 14.18 -18.59 17.63
C HIS A 81 15.47 -17.74 17.65
N VAL A 82 15.60 -16.83 16.68
CA VAL A 82 16.77 -15.95 16.54
C VAL A 82 16.41 -14.52 16.91
N ASP A 83 17.28 -13.87 17.67
CA ASP A 83 17.18 -12.43 17.94
C ASP A 83 18.16 -11.67 17.03
N PRO A 84 17.69 -10.83 16.10
CA PRO A 84 18.57 -10.08 15.22
C PRO A 84 19.50 -9.13 16.00
N PRO A 85 20.75 -8.92 15.53
CA PRO A 85 21.66 -7.98 16.18
C PRO A 85 21.09 -6.55 16.14
N PRO A 86 21.50 -5.65 17.07
CA PRO A 86 20.99 -4.29 17.14
C PRO A 86 21.07 -3.52 15.81
N THR A 87 22.12 -3.72 15.03
CA THR A 87 22.27 -3.11 13.69
C THR A 87 21.16 -3.56 12.74
N ALA A 88 20.85 -4.87 12.70
CA ALA A 88 19.80 -5.38 11.83
C ALA A 88 18.42 -4.85 12.26
N LYS A 89 18.14 -4.76 13.58
CA LYS A 89 16.91 -4.17 14.09
C LYS A 89 16.74 -2.71 13.63
N LYS A 90 17.78 -1.90 13.77
CA LYS A 90 17.79 -0.49 13.34
C LYS A 90 17.63 -0.32 11.83
N LEU A 91 18.32 -1.13 11.04
CA LEU A 91 18.20 -1.10 9.58
C LEU A 91 16.77 -1.44 9.13
N ARG A 92 16.16 -2.46 9.73
CA ARG A 92 14.78 -2.87 9.47
C ARG A 92 13.76 -1.78 9.87
N GLU A 93 13.97 -1.12 11.00
CA GLU A 93 13.13 0.00 11.47
C GLU A 93 13.26 1.24 10.57
N MET A 94 14.47 1.59 10.18
CA MET A 94 14.74 2.68 9.23
C MET A 94 14.07 2.41 7.88
N PHE A 95 14.23 1.19 7.36
CA PHE A 95 13.59 0.73 6.14
C PHE A 95 12.07 0.88 6.20
N TYR A 96 11.45 0.41 7.28
CA TYR A 96 10.00 0.49 7.46
C TYR A 96 9.51 1.94 7.60
N SER A 97 10.27 2.80 8.29
CA SER A 97 9.95 4.22 8.43
C SER A 97 10.00 4.96 7.08
N ILE A 98 10.99 4.65 6.24
CA ILE A 98 11.10 5.20 4.89
C ILE A 98 9.91 4.73 4.04
N PHE A 99 9.58 3.43 4.09
CA PHE A 99 8.39 2.89 3.44
C PHE A 99 7.13 3.64 3.87
N PHE A 100 6.89 3.76 5.19
CA PHE A 100 5.70 4.41 5.73
C PHE A 100 5.54 5.83 5.22
N ALA A 101 6.61 6.63 5.27
CA ALA A 101 6.59 8.00 4.75
C ALA A 101 6.35 8.04 3.23
N THR A 102 7.00 7.16 2.47
CA THR A 102 6.86 7.07 1.01
C THR A 102 5.43 6.69 0.61
N ASP A 103 4.86 5.69 1.27
CA ASP A 103 3.50 5.20 1.04
C ASP A 103 2.45 6.28 1.35
N HIS A 104 2.62 7.01 2.46
CA HIS A 104 1.73 8.10 2.84
C HIS A 104 1.70 9.22 1.81
N THR A 105 2.79 9.46 1.07
CA THR A 105 2.73 10.40 -0.06
C THR A 105 1.80 9.92 -1.17
N THR A 106 1.76 8.60 -1.43
CA THR A 106 0.87 8.00 -2.44
C THR A 106 -0.58 8.14 -1.99
N HIS A 107 -0.89 7.67 -0.78
CA HIS A 107 -2.27 7.75 -0.28
C HIS A 107 -2.75 9.19 -0.16
N PHE A 108 -2.03 10.06 0.54
CA PHE A 108 -2.52 11.39 0.83
C PHE A 108 -2.58 12.27 -0.42
N TYR A 109 -1.56 12.28 -1.28
CA TYR A 109 -1.55 13.23 -2.41
C TYR A 109 -2.13 12.68 -3.70
N ALA A 110 -1.98 11.38 -4.00
CA ALA A 110 -2.48 10.81 -5.25
C ALA A 110 -3.89 10.22 -5.12
N LEU A 111 -4.21 9.65 -3.96
CA LEU A 111 -5.48 8.93 -3.75
C LEU A 111 -6.54 9.80 -3.07
N GLY A 112 -6.37 10.19 -1.81
CA GLY A 112 -7.35 10.97 -1.05
C GLY A 112 -7.32 12.47 -1.33
N GLY A 113 -6.13 13.02 -1.59
CA GLY A 113 -5.89 14.44 -1.81
C GLY A 113 -6.81 15.13 -2.83
N PRO A 114 -7.18 14.49 -3.96
CA PRO A 114 -8.05 15.13 -4.93
C PRO A 114 -9.41 15.54 -4.36
N ASP A 115 -9.98 14.79 -3.41
CA ASP A 115 -11.25 15.16 -2.78
C ASP A 115 -11.13 16.40 -1.89
N PHE A 116 -9.99 16.57 -1.20
CA PHE A 116 -9.75 17.72 -0.32
C PHE A 116 -9.29 18.97 -1.08
N VAL A 117 -8.41 18.79 -2.07
CA VAL A 117 -7.78 19.91 -2.79
C VAL A 117 -8.68 20.41 -3.91
N MET A 118 -9.30 19.53 -4.68
CA MET A 118 -10.21 19.93 -5.76
C MET A 118 -11.63 20.16 -5.24
N GLY A 119 -12.03 19.42 -4.20
CA GLY A 119 -13.37 19.41 -3.63
C GLY A 119 -14.18 18.18 -4.10
N PRO A 120 -15.17 17.72 -3.31
CA PRO A 120 -15.96 16.53 -3.63
C PRO A 120 -16.86 16.73 -4.86
N ASP A 121 -17.24 17.96 -5.16
CA ASP A 121 -18.11 18.34 -6.29
C ASP A 121 -17.32 18.74 -7.56
N ALA A 122 -15.99 18.65 -7.52
CA ALA A 122 -15.16 18.96 -8.68
C ALA A 122 -15.48 18.02 -9.85
N PRO A 123 -15.36 18.49 -11.11
CA PRO A 123 -15.54 17.64 -12.28
C PRO A 123 -14.69 16.38 -12.19
N VAL A 124 -15.25 15.21 -12.52
CA VAL A 124 -14.57 13.91 -12.42
C VAL A 124 -13.24 13.89 -13.19
N ALA A 125 -13.19 14.57 -14.34
CA ALA A 125 -11.99 14.71 -15.16
C ALA A 125 -10.85 15.49 -14.49
N GLU A 126 -11.17 16.31 -13.48
CA GLU A 126 -10.20 17.13 -12.73
C GLU A 126 -9.93 16.61 -11.32
N ARG A 127 -10.83 15.79 -10.73
CA ARG A 127 -10.68 15.25 -9.37
C ARG A 127 -9.70 14.07 -9.32
N ASN A 128 -8.46 14.32 -9.69
CA ASN A 128 -7.35 13.38 -9.72
C ASN A 128 -6.00 14.11 -9.54
N ILE A 129 -4.90 13.36 -9.55
CA ILE A 129 -3.54 13.90 -9.35
C ILE A 129 -3.16 15.00 -10.37
N LEU A 130 -3.62 14.92 -11.61
CA LEU A 130 -3.32 15.94 -12.62
C LEU A 130 -4.04 17.25 -12.33
N GLY A 131 -5.28 17.19 -11.84
CA GLY A 131 -6.00 18.37 -11.38
C GLY A 131 -5.34 19.04 -10.17
N ILE A 132 -4.84 18.24 -9.22
CA ILE A 132 -4.02 18.78 -8.12
C ILE A 132 -2.82 19.54 -8.68
N ILE A 133 -2.04 18.91 -9.56
CA ILE A 133 -0.84 19.52 -10.15
C ILE A 133 -1.19 20.83 -10.86
N LYS A 134 -2.28 20.86 -11.64
CA LYS A 134 -2.77 22.07 -12.31
C LYS A 134 -3.15 23.16 -11.31
N LYS A 135 -3.75 22.79 -10.17
CA LYS A 135 -4.23 23.73 -9.14
C LYS A 135 -3.11 24.29 -8.25
N VAL A 136 -2.19 23.44 -7.80
CA VAL A 136 -1.12 23.84 -6.85
C VAL A 136 0.19 24.24 -7.55
N GLY A 137 0.32 23.93 -8.84
CA GLY A 137 1.52 24.19 -9.62
C GLY A 137 2.66 23.19 -9.38
N MET A 138 3.62 23.17 -10.31
CA MET A 138 4.74 22.21 -10.27
C MET A 138 5.74 22.49 -9.14
N GLU A 139 5.80 23.71 -8.63
CA GLU A 139 6.67 24.03 -7.50
C GLU A 139 6.29 23.25 -6.23
N ILE A 140 4.99 23.15 -5.94
CA ILE A 140 4.47 22.39 -4.79
C ILE A 140 4.41 20.90 -5.13
N ALA A 141 3.82 20.54 -6.27
CA ALA A 141 3.70 19.13 -6.67
C ALA A 141 5.06 18.45 -6.82
N GLY A 142 6.06 19.17 -7.35
CA GLY A 142 7.42 18.67 -7.50
C GLY A 142 8.09 18.28 -6.17
N LYS A 143 7.77 18.97 -5.05
CA LYS A 143 8.28 18.62 -3.72
C LYS A 143 7.77 17.24 -3.28
N VAL A 144 6.48 16.96 -3.49
CA VAL A 144 5.87 15.65 -3.17
C VAL A 144 6.40 14.54 -4.08
N LEU A 145 6.47 14.79 -5.39
CA LEU A 145 7.01 13.83 -6.36
C LEU A 145 8.47 13.49 -6.04
N LYS A 146 9.27 14.51 -5.66
CA LYS A 146 10.65 14.31 -5.21
C LYS A 146 10.73 13.48 -3.93
N MET A 147 9.92 13.79 -2.91
CA MET A 147 9.89 13.00 -1.68
C MET A 147 9.58 11.52 -1.96
N ARG A 148 8.59 11.25 -2.83
CA ARG A 148 8.26 9.88 -3.22
C ARG A 148 9.39 9.20 -4.00
N HIS A 149 10.04 9.94 -4.91
CA HIS A 149 11.19 9.44 -5.67
C HIS A 149 12.35 9.07 -4.74
N ASP A 150 12.74 9.98 -3.85
CA ASP A 150 13.84 9.81 -2.92
C ASP A 150 13.53 8.65 -1.94
N GLY A 151 12.28 8.54 -1.48
CA GLY A 151 11.80 7.43 -0.66
C GLY A 151 12.01 6.06 -1.31
N HIS A 152 11.53 5.88 -2.55
CA HIS A 152 11.79 4.64 -3.30
C HIS A 152 13.26 4.40 -3.62
N HIS A 153 14.06 5.47 -3.80
CA HIS A 153 15.50 5.35 -3.98
C HIS A 153 16.17 4.79 -2.72
N LEU A 154 15.82 5.31 -1.54
CA LEU A 154 16.32 4.83 -0.25
C LEU A 154 15.86 3.38 0.02
N ILE A 155 14.59 3.05 -0.28
CA ILE A 155 14.09 1.67 -0.21
C ILE A 155 14.93 0.74 -1.09
N LYS A 156 15.27 1.14 -2.32
CA LYS A 156 16.15 0.36 -3.21
C LYS A 156 17.56 0.21 -2.65
N MET A 157 18.14 1.29 -2.10
CA MET A 157 19.47 1.26 -1.51
C MET A 157 19.56 0.26 -0.36
N ILE A 158 18.53 0.18 0.48
CA ILE A 158 18.51 -0.73 1.62
C ILE A 158 18.04 -2.13 1.17
N GLY A 159 16.83 -2.21 0.63
CA GLY A 159 16.08 -3.43 0.38
C GLY A 159 16.34 -4.16 -0.93
N GLY A 160 17.31 -3.69 -1.74
CA GLY A 160 17.72 -4.32 -3.01
C GLY A 160 16.92 -3.82 -4.21
N ARG A 161 15.65 -3.50 -4.02
CA ARG A 161 14.68 -3.16 -5.06
C ARG A 161 13.79 -2.00 -4.62
N PRO A 162 13.33 -1.14 -5.54
CA PRO A 162 12.45 -0.01 -5.18
C PRO A 162 11.04 -0.46 -4.76
N VAL A 163 10.64 -1.68 -5.14
CA VAL A 163 9.39 -2.36 -4.82
C VAL A 163 9.71 -3.84 -4.71
N HIS A 164 9.05 -4.57 -3.80
CA HIS A 164 9.32 -6.00 -3.52
C HIS A 164 10.77 -6.26 -3.08
N PRO A 165 11.16 -5.75 -1.90
CA PRO A 165 12.50 -5.94 -1.35
C PRO A 165 12.83 -7.42 -1.12
N ASN A 166 14.12 -7.75 -1.02
CA ASN A 166 14.61 -9.14 -0.93
C ASN A 166 15.79 -9.32 0.03
N TRP A 167 15.87 -8.47 1.06
CA TRP A 167 17.05 -8.37 1.94
C TRP A 167 16.81 -8.87 3.37
N GLY A 168 15.56 -8.95 3.82
CA GLY A 168 15.18 -9.50 5.12
C GLY A 168 15.36 -11.01 5.15
N LEU A 169 16.10 -11.48 6.16
CA LEU A 169 16.40 -12.89 6.40
C LEU A 169 16.13 -13.24 7.87
N PRO A 170 15.91 -14.53 8.21
CA PRO A 170 15.90 -14.95 9.60
C PRO A 170 17.19 -14.49 10.31
N GLY A 171 17.06 -13.83 11.45
CA GLY A 171 18.18 -13.37 12.26
C GLY A 171 18.81 -12.05 11.79
N GLY A 172 18.30 -11.42 10.73
CA GLY A 172 18.76 -10.09 10.35
C GLY A 172 18.46 -9.66 8.92
N VAL A 173 19.49 -9.17 8.24
CA VAL A 173 19.41 -8.60 6.90
C VAL A 173 20.65 -9.00 6.11
N SER A 174 20.52 -9.17 4.79
CA SER A 174 21.60 -9.65 3.93
C SER A 174 22.71 -8.62 3.67
N ARG A 175 22.45 -7.34 3.94
CA ARG A 175 23.39 -6.22 3.77
C ARG A 175 23.02 -5.04 4.67
N GLY A 176 23.99 -4.18 4.97
CA GLY A 176 23.86 -2.99 5.81
C GLY A 176 24.89 -1.93 5.45
#